data_AF-A0A1R2B5U4-F1
#
_entry.id   AF-A0A1R2B5U4-F1
#
_cell.length_a   1.000
_cell.length_b   1.000
_cell.length_c   1.000
_cell.angle_alpha   90.00
_cell.angle_beta   90.00
_cell.angle_gamma   90.00
#
_symmetry.space_group_name_H-M   'P 1'
#
loop_
_entity.id
_entity.type
_entity.pdbx_description
1 polymer ?
#
loop_
_entity_poly.entity_id
_entity_poly.type
_entity_poly.pdbx_seq_one_letter_code
_entity_poly.pdbx_strand_id
1 'polypeptide(L)'
;MDKRLEELYAKDNFLQSKIKELAQLKSELIMMNNPGMPNFDNFYVTNEKEENNAEATKKDALLKKLGKTNYESLIRIFMKYSCAKDYLNSRKLDNLSFHRFMEDALLYTVTVSKVNADLMFYKNKLSKTIDFWSFVEILIKLARVHFTTEKKYQGLLSLITQKLIPNLKLDQEAALYMRYHQIFQDQSITALLQNRKSTLKIIFNIYKSSNSADMDLVPVSLRSKRKGNKIERIPRITVKGFINFLTAFEFLPELISSMAASKLFRAVNCPVMFNECLDYKEFTEACVYIALHIYENESYRDFCRTPTEYLEMWFKFLDAHPKPLIQNPNPLRKYCVYLAAICRF
;
A
#
# COMPACT_ATOMS: atom_id res chain seq x y z
N MET A 1 12.43 -36.35 -37.40
CA MET A 1 11.03 -36.35 -36.91
C MET A 1 10.28 -35.32 -37.74
N ASP A 2 9.12 -35.67 -38.28
CA ASP A 2 8.40 -34.84 -39.25
C ASP A 2 7.74 -33.65 -38.53
N LYS A 3 8.01 -32.40 -38.94
CA LYS A 3 7.56 -31.18 -38.23
C LYS A 3 6.05 -31.13 -37.99
N ARG A 4 5.26 -31.72 -38.89
CA ARG A 4 3.80 -31.84 -38.75
C ARG A 4 3.39 -32.76 -37.59
N LEU A 5 4.20 -33.77 -37.29
CA LEU A 5 3.94 -34.70 -36.20
C LEU A 5 4.16 -34.01 -34.84
N GLU A 6 5.21 -33.20 -34.71
CA GLU A 6 5.49 -32.42 -33.49
C GLU A 6 4.38 -31.39 -33.19
N GLU A 7 3.85 -30.71 -34.21
CA GLU A 7 2.72 -29.79 -34.06
C GLU A 7 1.42 -30.49 -33.64
N LEU A 8 1.19 -31.72 -34.12
CA LEU A 8 0.05 -32.54 -33.73
C LEU A 8 0.16 -32.98 -32.26
N TYR A 9 1.34 -33.44 -31.82
CA TYR A 9 1.57 -33.79 -30.42
C TYR A 9 1.46 -32.59 -29.47
N ALA A 10 1.93 -31.41 -29.89
CA ALA A 10 1.78 -30.18 -29.10
C ALA A 10 0.30 -29.79 -28.94
N LYS A 11 -0.51 -29.90 -30.00
CA LYS A 11 -1.96 -29.65 -29.95
C LYS A 11 -2.69 -30.68 -29.10
N ASP A 12 -2.31 -31.95 -29.18
CA ASP A 12 -2.94 -33.02 -28.38
C ASP A 12 -2.63 -32.85 -26.88
N ASN A 13 -1.39 -32.52 -26.53
CA ASN A 13 -1.02 -32.20 -25.14
C ASN A 13 -1.78 -30.99 -24.59
N PHE A 14 -1.97 -29.95 -25.41
CA PHE A 14 -2.78 -28.80 -25.04
C PHE A 14 -4.25 -29.16 -24.82
N LEU A 15 -4.83 -29.96 -25.72
CA LEU A 15 -6.20 -30.46 -25.59
C LEU A 15 -6.38 -31.33 -24.35
N GLN A 16 -5.44 -32.25 -24.08
CA GLN A 16 -5.47 -33.07 -22.87
C GLN A 16 -5.36 -32.23 -21.58
N SER A 17 -4.55 -31.16 -21.59
CA SER A 17 -4.49 -30.22 -20.47
C SER A 17 -5.83 -29.53 -20.23
N LYS A 18 -6.53 -29.11 -21.30
CA LYS A 18 -7.84 -28.47 -21.20
C LYS A 18 -8.96 -29.43 -20.79
N ILE A 19 -8.89 -30.68 -21.21
CA ILE A 19 -9.81 -31.74 -20.76
C ILE A 19 -9.65 -32.00 -19.26
N LYS A 20 -8.41 -32.04 -18.74
CA LYS A 20 -8.15 -32.17 -17.30
C LYS A 20 -8.72 -30.99 -16.51
N GLU A 21 -8.50 -29.77 -16.99
CA GLU A 21 -9.03 -28.54 -16.38
C GLU A 21 -10.58 -28.55 -16.33
N LEU A 22 -11.23 -28.98 -17.42
CA LEU A 22 -12.69 -29.14 -17.48
C LEU A 22 -13.21 -30.26 -16.58
N ALA A 23 -12.50 -31.38 -16.47
CA ALA A 23 -12.87 -32.47 -15.56
C ALA A 23 -12.78 -32.04 -14.10
N GLN A 24 -11.78 -31.23 -13.74
CA GLN A 24 -11.63 -30.65 -12.42
C GLN A 24 -12.75 -29.66 -12.10
N LEU A 25 -13.07 -28.75 -13.03
CA LEU A 25 -14.22 -27.85 -12.91
C LEU A 25 -15.55 -28.61 -12.76
N LYS A 26 -15.74 -29.70 -13.52
CA LYS A 26 -16.95 -30.55 -13.42
C LYS A 26 -17.04 -31.24 -12.06
N SER A 27 -15.92 -31.73 -11.53
CA SER A 27 -15.86 -32.32 -10.19
C SER A 27 -16.20 -31.29 -9.11
N GLU A 28 -15.67 -30.07 -9.21
CA GLU A 28 -15.98 -28.96 -8.31
C GLU A 28 -17.47 -28.58 -8.36
N LEU A 29 -18.07 -28.60 -9.55
CA LEU A 29 -19.50 -28.31 -9.76
C LEU A 29 -20.41 -29.41 -9.20
N ILE A 30 -19.98 -30.67 -9.25
CA ILE A 30 -20.68 -31.79 -8.60
C ILE A 30 -20.58 -31.68 -7.07
N MET A 31 -19.42 -31.27 -6.53
CA MET A 31 -19.30 -31.01 -5.08
C MET A 31 -20.17 -29.85 -4.60
N MET A 32 -20.39 -28.83 -5.44
CA MET A 32 -21.30 -27.72 -5.15
C MET A 32 -22.79 -28.12 -5.12
N ASN A 33 -23.16 -29.22 -5.78
CA ASN A 33 -24.54 -29.76 -5.79
C ASN A 33 -24.78 -30.85 -4.73
N ASN A 34 -23.82 -31.07 -3.82
CA ASN A 34 -23.93 -32.10 -2.79
C ASN A 34 -24.76 -31.55 -1.60
N PRO A 35 -25.90 -32.14 -1.24
CA PRO A 35 -26.83 -31.61 -0.22
C PRO A 35 -26.27 -31.59 1.22
N GLY A 36 -25.04 -32.06 1.43
CA GLY A 36 -24.32 -32.01 2.71
C GLY A 36 -23.36 -30.82 2.89
N MET A 37 -23.18 -29.96 1.88
CA MET A 37 -22.48 -28.68 2.06
C MET A 37 -23.41 -27.66 2.75
N PRO A 38 -22.90 -26.83 3.67
CA PRO A 38 -23.71 -25.78 4.29
C PRO A 38 -24.30 -24.89 3.19
N ASN A 39 -25.63 -24.88 3.14
CA ASN A 39 -26.43 -24.24 2.12
C ASN A 39 -25.94 -22.79 1.87
N PHE A 40 -25.49 -22.49 0.64
CA PHE A 40 -24.87 -21.20 0.30
C PHE A 40 -25.85 -20.02 0.37
N ASP A 41 -27.15 -20.26 0.45
CA ASP A 41 -28.15 -19.23 0.78
C ASP A 41 -27.90 -18.60 2.17
N ASN A 42 -27.24 -19.31 3.09
CA ASN A 42 -26.81 -18.73 4.37
C ASN A 42 -25.63 -17.74 4.26
N PHE A 43 -24.97 -17.63 3.10
CA PHE A 43 -24.03 -16.52 2.83
C PHE A 43 -24.74 -15.24 2.36
N TYR A 44 -25.99 -15.35 1.90
CA TYR A 44 -26.77 -14.27 1.29
C TYR A 44 -27.96 -13.80 2.12
N VAL A 45 -28.44 -14.58 3.10
CA VAL A 45 -29.46 -14.11 4.05
C VAL A 45 -28.80 -13.42 5.24
N THR A 46 -28.52 -12.13 5.09
CA THR A 46 -28.51 -11.22 6.24
C THR A 46 -29.90 -10.60 6.37
N ASN A 47 -30.72 -11.10 7.31
CA ASN A 47 -31.80 -10.32 7.92
C ASN A 47 -31.20 -9.24 8.86
N GLU A 48 -30.19 -8.51 8.39
CA GLU A 48 -29.73 -7.27 9.03
C GLU A 48 -30.14 -6.17 8.06
N LYS A 49 -31.12 -5.35 8.47
CA LYS A 49 -31.48 -4.10 7.78
C LYS A 49 -30.18 -3.38 7.42
N GLU A 50 -29.99 -3.09 6.14
CA GLU A 50 -28.88 -2.25 5.66
C GLU A 50 -29.02 -0.88 6.32
N GLU A 51 -28.30 -0.67 7.43
CA GLU A 51 -28.12 0.66 7.98
C GLU A 51 -27.19 1.42 7.03
N ASN A 52 -27.78 2.28 6.20
CA ASN A 52 -27.10 3.34 5.48
C ASN A 52 -26.53 4.37 6.47
N ASN A 53 -25.51 3.95 7.22
CA ASN A 53 -24.75 4.83 8.08
C ASN A 53 -23.62 5.48 7.28
N ALA A 54 -23.52 6.81 7.41
CA ALA A 54 -22.44 7.61 6.84
C ALA A 54 -21.06 7.00 7.13
N GLU A 55 -20.09 7.22 6.24
CA GLU A 55 -18.77 6.59 6.29
C GLU A 55 -18.00 6.85 7.61
N ALA A 56 -18.21 8.03 8.22
CA ALA A 56 -17.69 8.37 9.53
C ALA A 56 -18.22 7.43 10.64
N THR A 57 -19.50 7.09 10.61
CA THR A 57 -20.14 6.20 11.59
C THR A 57 -19.67 4.74 11.42
N LYS A 58 -19.40 4.30 10.18
CA LYS A 58 -18.81 2.97 9.91
C LYS A 58 -17.39 2.85 10.47
N LYS A 59 -16.57 3.88 10.31
CA LYS A 59 -15.21 3.95 10.86
C LYS A 59 -15.21 3.90 12.39
N ASP A 60 -15.97 4.78 13.04
CA ASP A 60 -15.96 4.88 14.50
C ASP A 60 -16.49 3.60 15.16
N ALA A 61 -17.49 2.97 14.53
CA ALA A 61 -17.99 1.66 14.95
C ALA A 61 -16.91 0.57 14.83
N LEU A 62 -16.22 0.47 13.68
CA LEU A 62 -15.19 -0.55 13.48
C LEU A 62 -13.99 -0.34 14.41
N LEU A 63 -13.55 0.91 14.58
CA LEU A 63 -12.45 1.28 15.47
C LEU A 63 -12.79 0.97 16.94
N LYS A 64 -14.02 1.21 17.38
CA LYS A 64 -14.49 0.83 18.73
C LYS A 64 -14.50 -0.69 18.93
N LYS A 65 -14.76 -1.48 17.87
CA LYS A 65 -14.85 -2.95 17.96
C LYS A 65 -13.49 -3.64 17.89
N LEU A 66 -12.58 -3.17 17.04
CA LEU A 66 -11.28 -3.81 16.83
C LEU A 66 -10.15 -3.21 17.67
N GLY A 67 -10.33 -1.98 18.16
CA GLY A 67 -9.25 -1.17 18.71
C GLY A 67 -8.39 -0.55 17.60
N LYS A 68 -7.67 0.52 17.96
CA LYS A 68 -6.85 1.30 17.02
C LYS A 68 -5.84 0.42 16.28
N THR A 69 -5.00 -0.34 16.98
CA THR A 69 -3.92 -1.13 16.40
C THR A 69 -4.40 -2.10 15.31
N ASN A 70 -5.46 -2.87 15.57
CA ASN A 70 -5.97 -3.85 14.62
C ASN A 70 -6.65 -3.20 13.41
N TYR A 71 -7.34 -2.07 13.62
CA TYR A 71 -7.88 -1.27 12.52
C TYR A 71 -6.77 -0.74 11.61
N GLU A 72 -5.67 -0.24 12.19
CA GLU A 72 -4.51 0.22 11.42
C GLU A 72 -3.84 -0.93 10.65
N SER A 73 -3.74 -2.12 11.24
CA SER A 73 -3.25 -3.32 10.56
C SER A 73 -4.10 -3.69 9.34
N LEU A 74 -5.43 -3.62 9.44
CA LEU A 74 -6.31 -3.87 8.28
C LEU A 74 -6.05 -2.89 7.14
N ILE A 75 -5.86 -1.61 7.46
CA ILE A 75 -5.55 -0.61 6.44
C ILE A 75 -4.19 -0.91 5.81
N ARG A 76 -3.16 -1.24 6.59
CA ARG A 76 -1.84 -1.62 6.05
C ARG A 76 -1.92 -2.79 5.09
N ILE A 77 -2.68 -3.82 5.44
CA ILE A 77 -2.92 -4.98 4.56
C ILE A 77 -3.55 -4.53 3.26
N PHE A 78 -4.67 -3.80 3.32
CA PHE A 78 -5.36 -3.35 2.12
C PHE A 78 -4.42 -2.52 1.21
N MET A 79 -3.71 -1.55 1.80
CA MET A 79 -2.79 -0.68 1.07
C MET A 79 -1.64 -1.47 0.42
N LYS A 80 -1.11 -2.50 1.10
CA LYS A 80 -0.03 -3.36 0.58
C LYS A 80 -0.41 -4.02 -0.75
N TYR A 81 -1.64 -4.50 -0.87
CA TYR A 81 -2.10 -5.20 -2.07
C TYR A 81 -2.75 -4.27 -3.11
N SER A 82 -3.41 -3.19 -2.70
CA SER A 82 -3.98 -2.21 -3.65
C SER A 82 -2.90 -1.57 -4.52
N CYS A 83 -1.69 -1.39 -3.98
CA CYS A 83 -0.58 -0.71 -4.67
C CYS A 83 0.30 -1.63 -5.53
N ALA A 84 -0.03 -2.92 -5.68
CA ALA A 84 0.86 -3.89 -6.30
C ALA A 84 1.06 -3.69 -7.82
N LYS A 85 0.10 -3.06 -8.51
CA LYS A 85 0.18 -2.72 -9.93
C LYS A 85 0.16 -1.21 -10.18
N ASP A 86 -0.68 -0.50 -9.45
CA ASP A 86 -0.76 0.97 -9.50
C ASP A 86 -0.27 1.53 -8.17
N TYR A 87 1.03 1.84 -8.11
CA TYR A 87 1.63 2.37 -6.89
C TYR A 87 1.15 3.79 -6.56
N LEU A 88 0.45 4.47 -7.48
CA LEU A 88 -0.10 5.80 -7.31
C LEU A 88 -1.53 5.80 -6.74
N ASN A 89 -2.22 4.65 -6.75
CA ASN A 89 -3.60 4.54 -6.28
C ASN A 89 -3.77 3.38 -5.30
N SER A 90 -4.02 3.71 -4.03
CA SER A 90 -4.20 2.73 -2.98
C SER A 90 -5.66 2.53 -2.55
N ARG A 91 -6.61 3.21 -3.20
CA ARG A 91 -8.02 3.23 -2.78
C ARG A 91 -8.79 2.00 -3.25
N LYS A 92 -8.25 1.32 -4.26
CA LYS A 92 -8.91 0.24 -4.98
C LYS A 92 -8.00 -0.97 -5.06
N LEU A 93 -8.55 -2.13 -4.77
CA LEU A 93 -7.89 -3.42 -4.88
C LEU A 93 -8.44 -4.17 -6.10
N ASP A 94 -7.58 -4.55 -7.02
CA ASP A 94 -7.97 -5.40 -8.16
C ASP A 94 -8.05 -6.89 -7.79
N ASN A 95 -8.73 -7.68 -8.64
CA ASN A 95 -8.94 -9.10 -8.38
C ASN A 95 -7.61 -9.87 -8.25
N LEU A 96 -6.62 -9.62 -9.12
CA LEU A 96 -5.34 -10.32 -9.06
C LEU A 96 -4.63 -10.07 -7.73
N SER A 97 -4.61 -8.81 -7.29
CA SER A 97 -4.02 -8.41 -6.02
C SER A 97 -4.79 -8.97 -4.83
N PHE A 98 -6.12 -9.09 -4.92
CA PHE A 98 -6.93 -9.76 -3.93
C PHE A 98 -6.62 -11.26 -3.82
N HIS A 99 -6.45 -11.95 -4.95
CA HIS A 99 -6.04 -13.36 -4.95
C HIS A 99 -4.64 -13.54 -4.37
N ARG A 100 -3.67 -12.67 -4.70
CA ARG A 100 -2.35 -12.67 -4.04
C ARG A 100 -2.46 -12.51 -2.53
N PHE A 101 -3.30 -11.59 -2.07
CA PHE A 101 -3.58 -11.45 -0.63
C PHE A 101 -4.12 -12.75 -0.02
N MET A 102 -5.08 -13.42 -0.66
CA MET A 102 -5.66 -14.67 -0.17
C MET A 102 -4.62 -15.79 -0.09
N GLU A 103 -3.70 -15.86 -1.07
CA GLU A 103 -2.58 -16.81 -1.09
C GLU A 103 -1.58 -16.50 0.04
N ASP A 104 -1.06 -15.27 0.11
CA ASP A 104 -0.07 -14.86 1.10
C ASP A 104 -0.60 -14.95 2.55
N ALA A 105 -1.89 -14.66 2.75
CA ALA A 105 -2.54 -14.77 4.05
C ALA A 105 -2.97 -16.20 4.40
N LEU A 106 -2.79 -17.17 3.49
CA LEU A 106 -3.20 -18.57 3.65
C LEU A 106 -4.69 -18.72 3.99
N LEU A 107 -5.54 -17.98 3.28
CA LEU A 107 -6.99 -17.94 3.50
C LEU A 107 -7.78 -18.92 2.64
N TYR A 108 -7.14 -19.48 1.60
CA TYR A 108 -7.71 -20.60 0.87
C TYR A 108 -7.75 -21.85 1.74
N THR A 109 -8.90 -22.52 1.71
CA THR A 109 -9.15 -23.77 2.43
C THR A 109 -9.90 -24.71 1.50
N VAL A 110 -10.19 -25.93 1.96
CA VAL A 110 -11.07 -26.85 1.24
C VAL A 110 -12.45 -26.23 1.00
N THR A 111 -12.92 -25.36 1.90
CA THR A 111 -14.22 -24.67 1.80
C THR A 111 -14.15 -23.31 1.12
N VAL A 112 -12.98 -22.66 1.11
CA VAL A 112 -12.75 -21.38 0.43
C VAL A 112 -11.85 -21.64 -0.77
N SER A 113 -12.47 -21.90 -1.93
CA SER A 113 -11.78 -22.05 -3.21
C SER A 113 -11.51 -20.71 -3.89
N LYS A 114 -10.70 -20.72 -4.97
CA LYS A 114 -10.50 -19.53 -5.82
C LYS A 114 -11.82 -19.01 -6.39
N VAL A 115 -12.70 -19.91 -6.84
CA VAL A 115 -14.04 -19.56 -7.34
C VAL A 115 -14.89 -18.87 -6.26
N ASN A 116 -14.84 -19.36 -5.02
CA ASN A 116 -15.57 -18.74 -3.91
C ASN A 116 -15.03 -17.32 -3.64
N ALA A 117 -13.71 -17.14 -3.71
CA ALA A 117 -13.08 -15.84 -3.56
C ALA A 117 -13.47 -14.87 -4.69
N ASP A 118 -13.53 -15.34 -5.94
CA ASP A 118 -14.02 -14.56 -7.09
C ASP A 118 -15.46 -14.11 -6.89
N LEU A 119 -16.34 -15.01 -6.44
CA LEU A 119 -17.74 -14.67 -6.16
C LEU A 119 -17.87 -13.62 -5.05
N MET A 120 -17.02 -13.69 -4.01
CA MET A 120 -16.98 -12.66 -2.96
C MET A 120 -16.48 -11.32 -3.50
N PHE A 121 -15.48 -11.32 -4.39
CA PHE A 121 -14.91 -10.12 -5.01
C PHE A 121 -15.91 -9.43 -5.96
N TYR A 122 -16.58 -10.21 -6.82
CA TYR A 122 -17.50 -9.70 -7.85
C TYR A 122 -18.96 -9.61 -7.39
N LYS A 123 -19.23 -9.64 -6.07
CA LYS A 123 -20.59 -9.58 -5.50
C LYS A 123 -21.45 -8.48 -6.14
N ASN A 124 -20.83 -7.34 -6.46
CA ASN A 124 -21.43 -6.31 -7.31
C ASN A 124 -20.80 -6.40 -8.72
N LYS A 125 -21.45 -7.13 -9.63
CA LYS A 125 -21.02 -7.51 -11.00
C LYS A 125 -20.51 -6.37 -11.91
N LEU A 126 -20.49 -5.12 -11.45
CA LEU A 126 -20.17 -3.91 -12.22
C LEU A 126 -18.73 -3.38 -12.00
N SER A 127 -18.06 -3.71 -10.90
CA SER A 127 -16.73 -3.17 -10.60
C SER A 127 -15.62 -4.20 -10.73
N LYS A 128 -14.54 -3.86 -11.44
CA LYS A 128 -13.31 -4.66 -11.55
C LYS A 128 -12.38 -4.52 -10.33
N THR A 129 -12.76 -3.69 -9.37
CA THR A 129 -11.98 -3.36 -8.17
C THR A 129 -12.88 -3.22 -6.95
N ILE A 130 -12.38 -3.53 -5.77
CA ILE A 130 -13.08 -3.30 -4.50
C ILE A 130 -12.42 -2.18 -3.70
N ASP A 131 -13.21 -1.46 -2.90
CA ASP A 131 -12.69 -0.48 -1.94
C ASP A 131 -12.38 -1.14 -0.58
N PHE A 132 -11.87 -0.35 0.36
CA PHE A 132 -11.51 -0.84 1.69
C PHE A 132 -12.70 -1.45 2.44
N TRP A 133 -13.87 -0.83 2.36
CA TRP A 133 -15.05 -1.30 3.10
C TRP A 133 -15.56 -2.63 2.55
N SER A 134 -15.62 -2.75 1.22
CA SER A 134 -15.94 -4.01 0.56
C SER A 134 -14.92 -5.10 0.93
N PHE A 135 -13.63 -4.76 1.00
CA PHE A 135 -12.59 -5.67 1.48
C PHE A 135 -12.83 -6.12 2.93
N VAL A 136 -13.15 -5.21 3.85
CA VAL A 136 -13.47 -5.54 5.25
C VAL A 136 -14.71 -6.45 5.35
N GLU A 137 -15.74 -6.21 4.55
CA GLU A 137 -16.92 -7.07 4.51
C GLU A 137 -16.59 -8.50 4.07
N ILE A 138 -15.73 -8.65 3.07
CA ILE A 138 -15.21 -9.95 2.63
C ILE A 138 -14.42 -10.61 3.76
N LEU A 139 -13.55 -9.88 4.47
CA LEU A 139 -12.81 -10.42 5.62
C LEU A 139 -13.73 -10.89 6.75
N ILE A 140 -14.83 -10.17 7.02
CA ILE A 140 -15.84 -10.60 8.01
C ILE A 140 -16.48 -11.93 7.59
N LYS A 141 -16.75 -12.12 6.30
CA LYS A 141 -17.29 -13.40 5.79
C LYS A 141 -16.27 -14.52 5.90
N LEU A 142 -15.01 -14.26 5.53
CA LEU A 142 -13.93 -15.22 5.67
C LEU A 142 -13.68 -15.59 7.13
N ALA A 143 -13.74 -14.62 8.03
CA ALA A 143 -13.63 -14.85 9.47
C ALA A 143 -14.70 -15.83 9.98
N ARG A 144 -15.95 -15.74 9.50
CA ARG A 144 -17.01 -16.71 9.87
C ARG A 144 -16.72 -18.13 9.38
N VAL A 145 -15.97 -18.29 8.29
CA VAL A 145 -15.59 -19.62 7.78
C VAL A 145 -14.42 -20.19 8.57
N HIS A 146 -13.44 -19.36 8.93
CA HIS A 146 -12.26 -19.79 9.68
C HIS A 146 -12.49 -19.90 11.19
N PHE A 147 -13.43 -19.13 11.75
CA PHE A 147 -13.76 -19.06 13.19
C PHE A 147 -15.28 -19.17 13.40
N THR A 148 -15.84 -20.33 13.08
CA THR A 148 -17.29 -20.58 12.99
C THR A 148 -18.09 -20.34 14.28
N THR A 149 -17.44 -20.43 15.44
CA THR A 149 -18.06 -20.25 16.76
C THR A 149 -18.03 -18.80 17.25
N GLU A 150 -17.31 -17.92 16.55
CA GLU A 150 -17.08 -16.55 17.02
C GLU A 150 -18.10 -15.55 16.49
N LYS A 151 -18.44 -14.55 17.32
CA LYS A 151 -19.31 -13.44 16.90
C LYS A 151 -18.61 -12.62 15.80
N LYS A 152 -19.39 -12.01 14.90
CA LYS A 152 -18.96 -11.25 13.70
C LYS A 152 -17.60 -10.53 13.84
N TYR A 153 -17.47 -9.61 14.79
CA TYR A 153 -16.25 -8.80 14.97
C TYR A 153 -15.15 -9.50 15.76
N GLN A 154 -15.50 -10.50 16.58
CA GLN A 154 -14.53 -11.30 17.31
C GLN A 154 -13.81 -12.26 16.35
N GLY A 155 -14.56 -12.90 15.44
CA GLY A 155 -13.98 -13.68 14.35
C GLY A 155 -13.07 -12.84 13.46
N LEU A 156 -13.47 -11.60 13.14
CA LEU A 156 -12.60 -10.67 12.38
C LEU A 156 -11.32 -10.36 13.16
N LEU A 157 -11.41 -10.14 14.47
CA LEU A 157 -10.25 -9.91 15.32
C LEU A 157 -9.32 -11.12 15.34
N SER A 158 -9.85 -12.33 15.50
CA SER A 158 -9.09 -13.58 15.46
C SER A 158 -8.45 -13.82 14.09
N LEU A 159 -9.14 -13.49 13.00
CA LEU A 159 -8.57 -13.51 11.65
C LEU A 159 -7.36 -12.59 11.56
N ILE A 160 -7.47 -11.35 12.05
CA ILE A 160 -6.37 -10.38 12.04
C ILE A 160 -5.18 -10.88 12.85
N THR A 161 -5.40 -11.26 14.10
CA THR A 161 -4.32 -11.54 15.05
C THR A 161 -3.69 -12.92 14.87
N GLN A 162 -4.46 -13.93 14.43
CA GLN A 162 -3.98 -15.31 14.33
C GLN A 162 -3.61 -15.71 12.89
N LYS A 163 -4.13 -15.04 11.86
CA LYS A 163 -3.83 -15.35 10.46
C LYS A 163 -3.13 -14.20 9.76
N LEU A 164 -3.75 -13.03 9.69
CA LEU A 164 -3.25 -11.95 8.81
C LEU A 164 -1.92 -11.38 9.30
N ILE A 165 -1.80 -10.95 10.56
CA ILE A 165 -0.56 -10.38 11.10
C ILE A 165 0.61 -11.37 10.99
N PRO A 166 0.47 -12.63 11.46
CA PRO A 166 1.57 -13.60 11.39
C PRO A 166 1.96 -13.98 9.96
N ASN A 167 0.99 -14.35 9.12
CA ASN A 167 1.29 -14.86 7.78
C ASN A 167 1.84 -13.77 6.85
N LEU A 168 1.32 -12.54 6.98
CA LEU A 168 1.76 -11.42 6.16
C LEU A 168 2.99 -10.69 6.71
N LYS A 169 3.53 -11.15 7.85
CA LYS A 169 4.71 -10.59 8.53
C LYS A 169 4.59 -9.09 8.81
N LEU A 170 3.40 -8.62 9.16
CA LEU A 170 3.14 -7.19 9.36
C LEU A 170 3.95 -6.61 10.51
N ASP A 171 4.29 -7.42 11.51
CA ASP A 171 5.11 -7.00 12.64
C ASP A 171 6.55 -6.67 12.23
N GLN A 172 7.09 -7.35 11.22
CA GLN A 172 8.43 -7.07 10.71
C GLN A 172 8.48 -5.73 9.97
N GLU A 173 7.48 -5.48 9.11
CA GLU A 173 7.33 -4.19 8.43
C GLU A 173 7.08 -3.06 9.44
N ALA A 174 6.22 -3.29 10.44
CA ALA A 174 5.97 -2.32 11.50
C ALA A 174 7.23 -2.01 12.32
N ALA A 175 8.02 -3.03 12.65
CA ALA A 175 9.28 -2.86 13.39
C ALA A 175 10.29 -2.03 12.61
N LEU A 176 10.39 -2.22 11.29
CA LEU A 176 11.26 -1.42 10.43
C LEU A 176 10.87 0.07 10.48
N TYR A 177 9.60 0.39 10.29
CA TYR A 177 9.13 1.79 10.34
C TYR A 177 9.26 2.40 11.72
N MET A 178 9.07 1.61 12.79
CA MET A 178 9.33 2.08 14.16
C MET A 178 10.80 2.44 14.38
N ARG A 179 11.74 1.66 13.82
CA ARG A 179 13.18 1.99 13.89
C ARG A 179 13.49 3.29 13.17
N TYR A 180 12.91 3.51 11.98
CA TYR A 180 13.07 4.79 11.28
C TYR A 180 12.47 5.95 12.08
N HIS A 181 11.34 5.74 12.75
CA HIS A 181 10.74 6.77 13.59
C HIS A 181 11.59 7.12 14.81
N GLN A 182 12.23 6.13 15.42
CA GLN A 182 13.14 6.33 16.56
C GLN A 182 14.30 7.26 16.22
N ILE A 183 14.71 7.36 14.95
CA ILE A 183 15.80 8.24 14.53
C ILE A 183 15.49 9.74 14.76
N PHE A 184 14.21 10.12 14.79
CA PHE A 184 13.81 11.49 15.08
C PHE A 184 13.95 11.86 16.57
N GLN A 185 14.21 10.88 17.44
CA GLN A 185 14.56 11.14 18.84
C GLN A 185 16.03 11.58 18.98
N ASP A 186 16.85 11.37 17.95
CA ASP A 186 18.22 11.85 17.89
C ASP A 186 18.24 13.38 17.64
N GLN A 187 18.89 14.10 18.55
CA GLN A 187 19.04 15.55 18.46
C GLN A 187 19.87 15.98 17.24
N SER A 188 20.84 15.16 16.83
CA SER A 188 21.70 15.45 15.67
C SER A 188 20.87 15.45 14.37
N ILE A 189 19.95 14.49 14.22
CA ILE A 189 19.02 14.42 13.08
C ILE A 189 18.03 15.58 13.12
N THR A 190 17.50 15.91 14.30
CA THR A 190 16.60 17.05 14.45
C THR A 190 17.29 18.36 14.06
N ALA A 191 18.53 18.57 14.48
CA ALA A 191 19.34 19.73 14.11
C ALA A 191 19.66 19.76 12.60
N LEU A 192 20.00 18.61 12.01
CA LEU A 192 20.24 18.47 10.58
C LEU A 192 19.00 18.88 9.76
N LEU A 193 17.80 18.42 10.15
CA LEU A 193 16.54 18.80 9.50
C LEU A 193 16.22 20.29 9.66
N GLN A 194 16.56 20.89 10.79
CA GLN A 194 16.40 22.34 10.99
C GLN A 194 17.32 23.14 10.07
N ASN A 195 18.59 22.73 9.94
CA ASN A 195 19.58 23.37 9.08
C ASN A 195 19.22 23.28 7.59
N ARG A 196 18.51 22.21 7.19
CA ARG A 196 18.11 21.93 5.80
C ARG A 196 16.66 22.29 5.49
N LYS A 197 15.98 22.97 6.42
CA LYS A 197 14.58 23.35 6.31
C LYS A 197 14.27 24.18 5.06
N SER A 198 15.17 25.09 4.67
CA SER A 198 14.98 25.95 3.49
C SER A 198 14.91 25.13 2.20
N THR A 199 15.87 24.25 1.97
CA THR A 199 15.94 23.36 0.80
C THR A 199 14.74 22.44 0.74
N LEU A 200 14.41 21.76 1.84
CA LEU A 200 13.25 20.87 1.89
C LEU A 200 11.94 21.63 1.67
N LYS A 201 11.83 22.88 2.13
CA LYS A 201 10.65 23.71 1.89
C LYS A 201 10.53 24.13 0.43
N ILE A 202 11.65 24.42 -0.23
CA ILE A 202 11.67 24.70 -1.67
C ILE A 202 11.16 23.48 -2.43
N ILE A 203 11.77 22.31 -2.23
CA ILE A 203 11.38 21.04 -2.88
C ILE A 203 9.89 20.77 -2.65
N PHE A 204 9.43 20.82 -1.40
CA PHE A 204 8.02 20.63 -1.06
C PHE A 204 7.10 21.59 -1.82
N ASN A 205 7.48 22.86 -1.97
CA ASN A 205 6.65 23.85 -2.67
C ASN A 205 6.56 23.65 -4.18
N ILE A 206 7.51 22.95 -4.79
CA ILE A 206 7.52 22.64 -6.23
C ILE A 206 6.66 21.42 -6.52
N TYR A 207 6.80 20.39 -5.69
CA TYR A 207 6.17 19.09 -5.92
C TYR A 207 4.84 18.92 -5.17
N LYS A 208 4.43 19.87 -4.32
CA LYS A 208 3.09 19.87 -3.71
C LYS A 208 2.00 19.94 -4.79
N SER A 209 0.85 19.34 -4.52
CA SER A 209 -0.30 19.48 -5.40
C SER A 209 -0.82 20.92 -5.39
N SER A 210 -0.97 21.50 -6.58
CA SER A 210 -1.65 22.78 -6.81
C SER A 210 -3.11 22.60 -7.22
N ASN A 211 -3.52 21.37 -7.57
CA ASN A 211 -4.86 21.10 -8.12
C ASN A 211 -5.89 20.89 -7.01
N SER A 212 -7.01 21.61 -7.09
CA SER A 212 -8.11 21.48 -6.14
C SER A 212 -8.71 20.08 -6.14
N ALA A 213 -8.80 19.39 -7.30
CA ALA A 213 -9.36 18.04 -7.39
C ALA A 213 -8.57 16.99 -6.59
N ASP A 214 -7.24 17.10 -6.51
CA ASP A 214 -6.41 16.21 -5.69
C ASP A 214 -6.48 16.56 -4.19
N MET A 215 -6.84 17.82 -3.87
CA MET A 215 -6.93 18.39 -2.52
C MET A 215 -8.34 18.31 -1.91
N ASP A 216 -9.38 18.25 -2.75
CA ASP A 216 -10.82 18.17 -2.41
C ASP A 216 -11.26 16.74 -2.06
N LEU A 217 -10.39 15.74 -2.25
CA LEU A 217 -10.59 14.35 -1.81
C LEU A 217 -10.37 14.15 -0.29
N VAL A 218 -10.27 15.24 0.46
CA VAL A 218 -10.03 15.26 1.91
C VAL A 218 -11.26 15.87 2.57
N PRO A 219 -11.91 15.21 3.54
CA PRO A 219 -12.90 15.87 4.37
C PRO A 219 -12.25 17.10 5.03
N VAL A 220 -12.70 18.27 4.58
CA VAL A 220 -12.26 19.59 5.03
C VAL A 220 -12.30 19.71 6.57
N SER A 221 -13.10 18.88 7.23
CA SER A 221 -13.40 18.93 8.66
C SER A 221 -12.26 18.61 9.62
N LEU A 222 -11.18 17.91 9.22
CA LEU A 222 -10.21 17.38 10.21
C LEU A 222 -8.87 18.11 10.32
N ARG A 223 -8.47 18.93 9.34
CA ARG A 223 -7.17 19.63 9.38
C ARG A 223 -7.16 21.03 8.75
N SER A 224 -8.30 21.62 8.44
CA SER A 224 -8.34 23.05 8.04
C SER A 224 -8.31 23.94 9.28
N LYS A 225 -7.40 24.92 9.34
CA LYS A 225 -7.56 26.01 10.31
C LYS A 225 -8.65 26.93 9.78
N ARG A 226 -9.80 26.99 10.48
CA ARG A 226 -10.79 28.04 10.23
C ARG A 226 -10.22 29.34 10.78
N LYS A 227 -9.85 30.27 9.90
CA LYS A 227 -9.56 31.66 10.25
C LYS A 227 -10.61 32.53 9.55
N GLY A 228 -11.73 32.77 10.24
CA GLY A 228 -12.93 33.39 9.64
C GLY A 228 -13.66 32.47 8.65
N ASN A 229 -14.29 33.08 7.62
CA ASN A 229 -15.06 32.38 6.57
C ASN A 229 -14.21 31.74 5.46
N LYS A 230 -12.87 31.77 5.55
CA LYS A 230 -11.97 31.17 4.56
C LYS A 230 -11.38 29.87 5.11
N ILE A 231 -11.59 28.78 4.37
CA ILE A 231 -10.90 27.51 4.58
C ILE A 231 -9.49 27.68 4.04
N GLU A 232 -8.50 27.82 4.92
CA GLU A 232 -7.10 27.86 4.52
C GLU A 232 -6.64 26.44 4.19
N ARG A 233 -6.41 26.17 2.90
CA ARG A 233 -5.95 24.85 2.41
C ARG A 233 -4.47 24.69 2.77
N ILE A 234 -4.16 23.76 3.66
CA ILE A 234 -2.78 23.40 3.98
C ILE A 234 -2.15 22.76 2.72
N PRO A 235 -0.99 23.23 2.25
CA PRO A 235 -0.32 22.63 1.10
C PRO A 235 0.11 21.19 1.41
N ARG A 236 -0.02 20.28 0.44
CA ARG A 236 0.28 18.85 0.59
C ARG A 236 0.91 18.27 -0.67
N ILE A 237 1.77 17.27 -0.50
CA ILE A 237 2.36 16.51 -1.59
C ILE A 237 1.65 15.17 -1.73
N THR A 238 1.29 14.78 -2.95
CA THR A 238 0.69 13.46 -3.23
C THR A 238 1.77 12.42 -3.48
N VAL A 239 1.40 11.13 -3.49
CA VAL A 239 2.34 10.05 -3.89
C VAL A 239 2.95 10.36 -5.26
N LYS A 240 2.15 10.85 -6.22
CA LYS A 240 2.62 11.26 -7.55
C LYS A 240 3.64 12.40 -7.47
N GLY A 241 3.36 13.45 -6.70
CA GLY A 241 4.31 14.55 -6.50
C GLY A 241 5.62 14.09 -5.87
N PHE A 242 5.54 13.16 -4.92
CA PHE A 242 6.71 12.58 -4.26
C PHE A 242 7.55 11.70 -5.20
N ILE A 243 6.90 10.87 -6.03
CA ILE A 243 7.59 10.09 -7.06
C ILE A 243 8.27 11.00 -8.09
N ASN A 244 7.59 12.07 -8.54
CA ASN A 244 8.21 13.04 -9.45
C ASN A 244 9.44 13.70 -8.85
N PHE A 245 9.40 14.04 -7.56
CA PHE A 245 10.57 14.51 -6.81
C PHE A 245 11.70 13.48 -6.86
N LEU A 246 11.42 12.21 -6.51
CA LEU A 246 12.46 11.18 -6.48
C LEU A 246 13.06 10.90 -7.85
N THR A 247 12.26 10.94 -8.92
CA THR A 247 12.74 10.80 -10.30
C THR A 247 13.60 11.99 -10.73
N ALA A 248 13.19 13.22 -10.38
CA ALA A 248 13.93 14.43 -10.77
C ALA A 248 15.32 14.53 -10.11
N PHE A 249 15.49 13.90 -8.96
CA PHE A 249 16.77 13.79 -8.25
C PHE A 249 17.50 12.46 -8.51
N GLU A 250 17.06 11.70 -9.53
CA GLU A 250 17.70 10.45 -9.97
C GLU A 250 17.78 9.37 -8.86
N PHE A 251 16.86 9.39 -7.88
CA PHE A 251 16.75 8.30 -6.90
C PHE A 251 16.00 7.08 -7.47
N LEU A 252 15.11 7.32 -8.45
CA LEU A 252 14.34 6.29 -9.14
C LEU A 252 14.88 6.06 -10.56
N PRO A 253 14.93 4.80 -11.03
CA PRO A 253 14.66 3.54 -10.31
C PRO A 253 15.90 2.94 -9.63
N GLU A 254 17.06 3.58 -9.78
CA GLU A 254 18.38 2.97 -9.51
C GLU A 254 18.62 2.73 -8.02
N LEU A 255 18.30 3.69 -7.16
CA LEU A 255 18.57 3.62 -5.71
C LEU A 255 17.37 3.07 -4.93
N ILE A 256 16.15 3.29 -5.44
CA ILE A 256 14.92 2.75 -4.87
C ILE A 256 13.90 2.49 -5.97
N SER A 257 13.04 1.48 -5.80
CA SER A 257 11.92 1.25 -6.73
C SER A 257 10.72 2.16 -6.44
N SER A 258 9.91 2.48 -7.46
CA SER A 258 8.68 3.28 -7.29
C SER A 258 7.73 2.63 -6.28
N MET A 259 7.70 1.30 -6.23
CA MET A 259 6.90 0.54 -5.28
C MET A 259 7.40 0.75 -3.84
N ALA A 260 8.71 0.64 -3.60
CA ALA A 260 9.29 0.85 -2.26
C ALA A 260 9.12 2.30 -1.80
N ALA A 261 9.37 3.27 -2.69
CA ALA A 261 9.15 4.68 -2.39
C ALA A 261 7.70 4.99 -2.01
N SER A 262 6.75 4.42 -2.74
CA SER A 262 5.33 4.62 -2.47
C SER A 262 4.85 3.92 -1.19
N LYS A 263 5.52 2.82 -0.77
CA LYS A 263 5.28 2.17 0.53
C LYS A 263 5.78 3.06 1.67
N LEU A 264 7.00 3.59 1.57
CA LEU A 264 7.60 4.47 2.59
C LEU A 264 6.83 5.78 2.77
N PHE A 265 6.38 6.39 1.66
CA PHE A 265 5.50 7.56 1.69
C PHE A 265 4.23 7.30 2.54
N ARG A 266 3.62 6.12 2.38
CA ARG A 266 2.39 5.76 3.09
C ARG A 266 2.64 5.34 4.53
N ALA A 267 3.81 4.78 4.83
CA ALA A 267 4.20 4.40 6.18
C ALA A 267 4.21 5.61 7.14
N VAL A 268 4.61 6.78 6.64
CA VAL A 268 4.56 8.04 7.41
C VAL A 268 3.12 8.45 7.73
N ASN A 269 2.16 8.15 6.86
CA ASN A 269 0.77 8.59 7.00
C ASN A 269 -0.16 7.61 7.73
N CYS A 270 0.32 6.44 8.12
CA CYS A 270 -0.57 5.33 8.48
C CYS A 270 -1.46 5.62 9.72
N PRO A 271 -2.78 5.33 9.73
CA PRO A 271 -3.82 5.60 8.74
C PRO A 271 -5.14 6.05 9.42
N VAL A 272 -5.32 7.34 9.74
CA VAL A 272 -6.65 7.79 10.23
C VAL A 272 -7.61 8.00 9.04
N MET A 273 -7.09 8.15 7.82
CA MET A 273 -7.84 8.36 6.59
C MET A 273 -7.04 7.75 5.43
N PHE A 274 -7.69 7.25 4.37
CA PHE A 274 -7.08 6.86 3.08
C PHE A 274 -6.51 8.08 2.33
N ASN A 275 -5.72 8.88 3.02
CA ASN A 275 -5.22 10.15 2.56
C ASN A 275 -3.87 9.89 1.90
N GLU A 276 -3.80 9.98 0.58
CA GLU A 276 -2.58 9.76 -0.20
C GLU A 276 -1.77 11.05 -0.34
N CYS A 277 -1.74 11.87 0.71
CA CYS A 277 -0.98 13.10 0.72
C CYS A 277 -0.34 13.38 2.08
N LEU A 278 0.87 13.96 2.03
CA LEU A 278 1.65 14.35 3.19
C LEU A 278 1.69 15.88 3.31
N ASP A 279 1.55 16.40 4.53
CA ASP A 279 1.92 17.78 4.83
C ASP A 279 3.45 17.98 4.83
N TYR A 280 3.92 19.19 5.11
CA TYR A 280 5.36 19.47 5.09
C TYR A 280 6.15 18.63 6.09
N LYS A 281 5.62 18.42 7.30
CA LYS A 281 6.32 17.66 8.34
C LYS A 281 6.37 16.19 7.93
N GLU A 282 5.24 15.64 7.53
CA GLU A 282 5.14 14.27 7.03
C GLU A 282 6.04 14.06 5.79
N PHE A 283 6.14 15.04 4.88
CA PHE A 283 7.08 14.99 3.76
C PHE A 283 8.54 14.90 4.22
N THR A 284 8.95 15.71 5.20
CA THR A 284 10.32 15.62 5.73
C THR A 284 10.60 14.26 6.37
N GLU A 285 9.60 13.66 7.02
CA GLU A 285 9.72 12.32 7.57
C GLU A 285 9.89 11.27 6.46
N ALA A 286 9.12 11.40 5.37
CA ALA A 286 9.22 10.51 4.22
C ALA A 286 10.60 10.60 3.53
N CYS A 287 11.19 11.79 3.43
CA CYS A 287 12.55 11.95 2.89
C CYS A 287 13.59 11.17 3.72
N VAL A 288 13.52 11.26 5.05
CA VAL A 288 14.41 10.49 5.94
C VAL A 288 14.19 8.99 5.78
N TYR A 289 12.93 8.54 5.70
CA TYR A 289 12.61 7.12 5.50
C TYR A 289 13.18 6.59 4.18
N ILE A 290 13.11 7.37 3.10
CA ILE A 290 13.74 7.03 1.82
C ILE A 290 15.26 6.91 1.98
N ALA A 291 15.90 7.92 2.54
CA ALA A 291 17.35 7.93 2.70
C ALA A 291 17.84 6.73 3.54
N LEU A 292 17.18 6.43 4.66
CA LEU A 292 17.49 5.26 5.48
C LEU A 292 17.25 3.94 4.76
N HIS A 293 16.17 3.85 3.99
CA HIS A 293 15.88 2.64 3.22
C HIS A 293 16.94 2.39 2.13
N ILE A 294 17.44 3.45 1.50
CA ILE A 294 18.53 3.38 0.53
C ILE A 294 19.82 2.93 1.24
N TYR A 295 20.17 3.56 2.36
CA TYR A 295 21.33 3.19 3.19
C TYR A 295 21.31 1.73 3.65
N GLU A 296 20.14 1.19 3.98
CA GLU A 296 20.01 -0.18 4.46
C GLU A 296 20.13 -1.23 3.34
N ASN A 297 19.75 -0.91 2.11
CA ASN A 297 19.74 -1.83 0.98
C ASN A 297 21.04 -1.79 0.15
N GLU A 298 21.79 -0.70 0.19
CA GLU A 298 23.00 -0.53 -0.64
C GLU A 298 24.30 -0.71 0.13
N SER A 299 25.38 -0.97 -0.61
CA SER A 299 26.76 -1.11 -0.12
C SER A 299 27.35 0.21 0.44
N TYR A 300 26.55 1.25 0.66
CA TYR A 300 26.99 2.54 1.19
C TYR A 300 27.46 2.48 2.65
N ARG A 301 27.26 1.36 3.34
CA ARG A 301 27.85 1.08 4.66
C ARG A 301 29.37 1.14 4.67
N ASP A 302 30.00 0.97 3.50
CA ASP A 302 31.46 1.11 3.36
C ASP A 302 31.92 2.58 3.37
N PHE A 303 31.03 3.54 3.06
CA PHE A 303 31.32 4.97 2.97
C PHE A 303 30.77 5.78 4.13
N CYS A 304 29.60 5.41 4.64
CA CYS A 304 28.98 6.01 5.81
C CYS A 304 28.86 4.95 6.90
N ARG A 305 29.51 5.18 8.05
CA ARG A 305 29.53 4.22 9.16
C ARG A 305 28.25 4.30 9.99
N THR A 306 27.58 5.44 9.94
CA THR A 306 26.34 5.68 10.67
C THR A 306 25.21 6.17 9.76
N PRO A 307 23.94 5.88 10.10
CA PRO A 307 22.79 6.45 9.40
C PRO A 307 22.79 7.99 9.38
N THR A 308 23.32 8.62 10.44
CA THR A 308 23.42 10.08 10.57
C THR A 308 24.39 10.69 9.55
N GLU A 309 25.57 10.08 9.38
CA GLU A 309 26.54 10.49 8.34
C GLU A 309 25.93 10.38 6.94
N TYR A 310 25.22 9.28 6.67
CA TYR A 310 24.55 9.08 5.39
C TYR A 310 23.47 10.13 5.15
N LEU A 311 22.64 10.42 6.16
CA LEU A 311 21.62 11.46 6.06
C LEU A 311 22.24 12.83 5.79
N GLU A 312 23.36 13.17 6.41
CA GLU A 312 24.05 14.43 6.15
C GLU A 312 24.55 14.51 4.71
N MET A 313 25.17 13.44 4.20
CA MET A 313 25.59 13.35 2.79
C MET A 313 24.39 13.48 1.84
N TRP A 314 23.30 12.79 2.13
CA TRP A 314 22.08 12.81 1.33
C TRP A 314 21.46 14.21 1.28
N PHE A 315 21.40 14.93 2.40
CA PHE A 315 20.93 16.32 2.39
C PHE A 315 21.89 17.29 1.70
N LYS A 316 23.21 17.11 1.82
CA LYS A 316 24.19 17.89 1.05
C LYS A 316 23.99 17.70 -0.46
N PHE A 317 23.69 16.48 -0.89
CA PHE A 317 23.34 16.19 -2.28
C PHE A 317 22.09 16.95 -2.72
N LEU A 318 21.02 16.96 -1.89
CA LEU A 318 19.82 17.75 -2.18
C LEU A 318 20.09 19.25 -2.28
N ASP A 319 20.99 19.80 -1.45
CA ASP A 319 21.37 21.22 -1.51
C ASP A 319 22.18 21.56 -2.76
N ALA A 320 23.04 20.63 -3.21
CA ALA A 320 23.93 20.81 -4.36
C ALA A 320 23.18 20.68 -5.70
N HIS A 321 22.00 20.07 -5.71
CA HIS A 321 21.18 19.97 -6.92
C HIS A 321 20.75 21.37 -7.40
N PRO A 322 21.02 21.71 -8.67
CA PRO A 322 20.98 23.09 -9.09
C PRO A 322 19.53 23.63 -9.09
N LYS A 323 19.35 24.79 -8.44
CA LYS A 323 18.11 25.59 -8.34
C LYS A 323 17.30 25.76 -9.66
N PRO A 324 17.88 25.70 -10.88
CA PRO A 324 17.11 25.73 -12.13
C PRO A 324 16.28 24.46 -12.40
N LEU A 325 16.71 23.25 -11.99
CA LEU A 325 15.90 22.01 -12.14
C LEU A 325 14.69 22.01 -11.20
N ILE A 326 14.87 22.65 -10.05
CA ILE A 326 13.88 22.96 -9.03
C ILE A 326 12.83 23.96 -9.58
N GLN A 327 13.13 24.73 -10.62
CA GLN A 327 12.20 25.69 -11.25
C GLN A 327 11.71 25.27 -12.64
N ASN A 328 12.34 24.28 -13.28
CA ASN A 328 12.01 23.85 -14.64
C ASN A 328 12.25 22.33 -14.80
N PRO A 329 11.19 21.50 -14.96
CA PRO A 329 11.30 20.03 -14.88
C PRO A 329 11.90 19.34 -16.12
N ASN A 330 12.60 20.05 -17.00
CA ASN A 330 13.40 19.48 -18.09
C ASN A 330 14.60 20.39 -18.35
N PRO A 331 15.86 19.90 -18.21
CA PRO A 331 16.42 19.01 -19.22
C PRO A 331 17.33 17.88 -18.66
N LEU A 332 17.21 16.70 -19.25
CA LEU A 332 18.01 15.50 -18.94
C LEU A 332 19.51 15.64 -19.26
N ARG A 333 20.29 14.78 -18.57
CA ARG A 333 21.31 13.87 -19.12
C ARG A 333 22.81 14.11 -18.88
N LYS A 334 23.26 14.80 -17.81
CA LYS A 334 24.72 14.95 -17.56
C LYS A 334 25.27 14.70 -16.15
N TYR A 335 24.48 14.31 -15.14
CA TYR A 335 24.99 14.36 -13.75
C TYR A 335 25.09 13.04 -12.98
N CYS A 336 24.97 11.87 -13.64
CA CYS A 336 25.34 10.57 -13.04
C CYS A 336 26.81 10.46 -12.58
N VAL A 337 27.68 11.44 -12.92
CA VAL A 337 29.09 11.44 -12.52
C VAL A 337 29.28 11.96 -11.08
N TYR A 338 28.30 12.65 -10.49
CA TYR A 338 28.52 13.39 -9.24
C TYR A 338 28.39 12.54 -7.96
N LEU A 339 27.52 11.52 -7.91
CA LEU A 339 27.43 10.61 -6.76
C LEU A 339 28.68 9.72 -6.63
N ALA A 340 29.26 9.27 -7.75
CA ALA A 340 30.53 8.56 -7.74
C ALA A 340 31.75 9.46 -7.45
N ALA A 341 31.64 10.77 -7.71
CA ALA A 341 32.71 11.75 -7.45
C ALA A 341 32.71 12.26 -6.00
N ILE A 342 31.54 12.39 -5.36
CA ILE A 342 31.44 12.79 -3.94
C ILE A 342 31.95 11.65 -3.02
N CYS A 343 31.79 10.38 -3.40
CA CYS A 343 32.34 9.24 -2.65
C CYS A 343 33.84 8.96 -2.93
N ARG A 344 34.53 9.82 -3.69
CA ARG A 344 35.98 9.71 -3.97
C ARG A 344 36.84 10.80 -3.30
N PHE A 345 36.28 11.53 -2.33
CA PHE A 345 37.02 12.47 -1.49
C PHE A 345 36.80 12.18 0.00
#